data_AF-A0A8J6MLJ0-F1
#
_entry.id   AF-A0A8J6MLJ0-F1
#
_cell.length_a   1.000
_cell.length_b   1.000
_cell.length_c   1.000
_cell.angle_alpha   90.00
_cell.angle_beta   90.00
_cell.angle_gamma   90.00
#
_symmetry.space_group_name_H-M   'P 1'
#
loop_
_entity.id
_entity.type
_entity.pdbx_description
1 polymer ?
#
loop_
_entity_poly.entity_id
_entity_poly.type
_entity_poly.pdbx_seq_one_letter_code
_entity_poly.pdbx_strand_id
1 'polypeptide(L)'
;MKAQNHTGRRKPSKNSDSSSQKKVFFAVGDRIKISLRPKAVAQWCKPGDLDLLRLIPTTNTEKIFLATLESFGRKEYKSVSPLSVNDIEKSLPLHMELPATDGDYGLYFCVDKGKSGACANKTLLASEIWRQSDEGMRKLAQDKIFYFQMLIVRSGSVMVVPSGNWGKDSRTQLMDSVDGLMNFDKENLEKADAIIQKLRPSPAGIVGKSIQVPFPYNNGRCS
;
A
#
# COMPACT_ATOMS: atom_id res chain seq x y z
N MET A 1 63.02 -23.46 1.06
CA MET A 1 62.11 -22.97 -0.01
C MET A 1 60.75 -22.68 0.60
N LYS A 2 60.17 -21.52 0.26
CA LYS A 2 58.88 -20.99 0.73
C LYS A 2 57.70 -21.73 0.08
N ALA A 3 56.57 -21.86 0.81
CA ALA A 3 55.16 -21.74 0.38
C ALA A 3 54.25 -22.62 1.26
N GLN A 4 53.01 -22.32 1.60
CA GLN A 4 52.25 -21.08 1.84
C GLN A 4 50.93 -21.54 2.48
N ASN A 5 50.43 -20.79 3.46
CA ASN A 5 49.17 -21.03 4.16
C ASN A 5 47.93 -20.99 3.24
N HIS A 6 46.96 -21.89 3.46
CA HIS A 6 45.55 -21.59 3.20
C HIS A 6 44.64 -22.21 4.27
N THR A 7 44.58 -21.55 5.43
CA THR A 7 43.46 -21.70 6.37
C THR A 7 42.25 -20.95 5.80
N GLY A 8 41.24 -21.70 5.35
CA GLY A 8 39.96 -21.15 4.91
C GLY A 8 39.18 -20.53 6.07
N ARG A 9 39.26 -19.20 6.20
CA ARG A 9 38.29 -18.42 7.00
C ARG A 9 36.94 -18.42 6.30
N ARG A 10 35.99 -19.24 6.78
CA ARG A 10 34.57 -19.04 6.49
C ARG A 10 34.16 -17.70 7.09
N LYS A 11 33.81 -16.73 6.24
CA LYS A 11 33.13 -15.49 6.65
C LYS A 11 31.77 -15.87 7.28
N PRO A 12 31.39 -15.29 8.42
CA PRO A 12 30.00 -15.37 8.88
C PRO A 12 29.11 -14.68 7.85
N SER A 13 28.08 -15.41 7.41
CA SER A 13 26.96 -14.87 6.65
C SER A 13 26.39 -13.67 7.39
N LYS A 14 26.40 -12.50 6.75
CA LYS A 14 25.78 -11.29 7.28
C LYS A 14 24.27 -11.52 7.38
N ASN A 15 23.79 -11.46 8.62
CA ASN A 15 22.44 -11.09 9.06
C ASN A 15 21.41 -10.92 7.93
N SER A 16 20.53 -11.91 7.82
CA SER A 16 19.18 -11.70 7.31
C SER A 16 18.41 -10.85 8.33
N ASP A 17 18.48 -9.53 8.16
CA ASP A 17 17.62 -8.57 8.84
C ASP A 17 16.20 -8.71 8.28
N SER A 18 15.53 -9.77 8.72
CA SER A 18 14.15 -10.15 8.39
C SER A 18 13.24 -9.86 9.58
N SER A 19 13.44 -8.73 10.26
CA SER A 19 12.48 -8.27 11.26
C SER A 19 12.44 -6.76 11.34
N SER A 20 11.22 -6.24 11.54
CA SER A 20 10.90 -4.87 11.93
C SER A 20 11.20 -3.72 10.96
N GLN A 21 10.21 -3.38 10.13
CA GLN A 21 9.87 -1.97 9.93
C GLN A 21 8.51 -1.65 10.53
N LYS A 22 8.41 -1.79 11.86
CA LYS A 22 7.42 -1.05 12.64
C LYS A 22 7.93 0.41 12.67
N LYS A 23 7.41 1.28 11.81
CA LYS A 23 7.61 2.72 12.01
C LYS A 23 6.29 3.36 12.39
N VAL A 24 6.40 4.24 13.37
CA VAL A 24 5.30 4.75 14.17
C VAL A 24 5.14 6.24 13.86
N PHE A 25 3.93 6.64 13.44
CA PHE A 25 3.54 8.05 13.41
C PHE A 25 2.89 8.41 14.74
N PHE A 26 3.07 9.63 15.24
CA PHE A 26 2.56 10.06 16.54
C PHE A 26 1.47 11.14 16.40
N ALA A 27 0.53 11.14 17.34
CA ALA A 27 -0.53 12.12 17.44
C ALA A 27 -0.01 13.54 17.70
N VAL A 28 -0.73 14.52 17.16
CA VAL A 28 -0.62 15.94 17.45
C VAL A 28 -2.03 16.41 17.83
N GLY A 29 -2.31 16.49 19.13
CA GLY A 29 -3.69 16.64 19.62
C GLY A 29 -4.52 15.37 19.34
N ASP A 30 -5.77 15.55 18.91
CA ASP A 30 -6.71 14.44 18.66
C ASP A 30 -6.55 13.77 17.29
N ARG A 31 -5.54 14.17 16.52
CA ARG A 31 -5.29 13.73 15.15
C ARG A 31 -3.85 13.26 14.97
N ILE A 32 -3.67 12.25 14.13
CA ILE A 32 -2.37 11.79 13.66
C ILE A 32 -2.22 12.27 12.22
N LYS A 33 -1.23 13.13 11.97
CA LYS A 33 -0.94 13.62 10.61
C LYS A 33 -0.12 12.59 9.86
N ILE A 34 -0.64 12.17 8.73
CA ILE A 34 -0.01 11.21 7.83
C ILE A 34 0.39 11.94 6.55
N SER A 35 1.67 11.87 6.21
CA SER A 35 2.14 12.24 4.88
C SER A 35 2.19 10.97 4.03
N LEU A 36 1.37 10.90 2.99
CA LEU A 36 1.44 9.87 1.97
C LEU A 36 2.19 10.40 0.76
N ARG A 37 2.93 9.55 0.07
CA ARG A 37 3.59 9.89 -1.19
C ARG A 37 3.43 8.74 -2.18
N PRO A 38 2.58 8.89 -3.20
CA PRO A 38 2.65 8.03 -4.38
C PRO A 38 4.06 8.06 -4.96
N LYS A 39 4.56 6.93 -5.44
CA LYS A 39 5.90 6.85 -6.02
C LYS A 39 5.87 5.97 -7.27
N ALA A 40 6.14 6.57 -8.42
CA ALA A 40 6.37 5.80 -9.64
C ALA A 40 7.63 4.92 -9.49
N VAL A 41 7.51 3.62 -9.76
CA VAL A 41 8.61 2.66 -9.67
C VAL A 41 8.78 1.91 -10.99
N ALA A 42 9.92 2.08 -11.65
CA ALA A 42 10.19 1.35 -12.89
C ALA A 42 10.35 -0.16 -12.62
N GLN A 43 9.72 -0.99 -13.45
CA GLN A 43 9.86 -2.43 -13.49
C GLN A 43 10.36 -2.86 -14.86
N TRP A 44 11.22 -3.88 -14.88
CA TRP A 44 11.82 -4.38 -16.12
C TRP A 44 10.86 -5.32 -16.86
N CYS A 45 10.50 -4.96 -18.10
CA CYS A 45 9.68 -5.76 -19.02
C CYS A 45 8.31 -6.19 -18.48
N LYS A 46 7.68 -5.40 -17.62
CA LYS A 46 6.39 -5.77 -17.01
C LYS A 46 5.49 -4.55 -16.87
N PRO A 47 4.21 -4.63 -17.30
CA PRO A 47 3.24 -3.59 -16.98
C PRO A 47 3.01 -3.53 -15.48
N GLY A 48 2.77 -2.33 -14.97
CA GLY A 48 2.44 -2.10 -13.58
C GLY A 48 1.26 -1.16 -13.41
N ASP A 49 0.82 -0.99 -12.17
CA ASP A 49 -0.38 -0.23 -11.82
C ASP A 49 -0.43 1.16 -12.49
N LEU A 50 0.69 1.90 -12.53
CA LEU A 50 0.73 3.22 -13.14
C LEU A 50 0.48 3.20 -14.66
N ASP A 51 0.88 2.13 -15.36
CA ASP A 51 0.55 1.97 -16.78
C ASP A 51 -0.96 1.85 -16.97
N LEU A 52 -1.63 1.08 -16.13
CA LEU A 52 -3.08 1.00 -16.13
C LEU A 52 -3.72 2.35 -15.78
N LEU A 53 -3.23 3.05 -14.75
CA LEU A 53 -3.80 4.34 -14.34
C LEU A 53 -3.70 5.40 -15.44
N ARG A 54 -2.64 5.39 -16.26
CA ARG A 54 -2.49 6.27 -17.44
C ARG A 54 -3.57 6.05 -18.49
N LEU A 55 -4.11 4.84 -18.59
CA LEU A 55 -5.17 4.52 -19.55
C LEU A 55 -6.54 5.01 -19.09
N ILE A 56 -6.82 5.25 -17.81
CA ILE A 56 -8.20 5.45 -17.36
C ILE A 56 -8.76 6.86 -17.65
N PRO A 57 -8.03 7.96 -17.38
CA PRO A 57 -8.56 9.31 -17.59
C PRO A 57 -8.51 9.72 -19.06
N THR A 58 -9.20 10.81 -19.36
CA THR A 58 -9.12 11.51 -20.65
C THR A 58 -7.88 12.38 -20.70
N THR A 59 -7.49 12.97 -19.56
CA THR A 59 -6.28 13.80 -19.42
C THR A 59 -5.52 13.45 -18.15
N ASN A 60 -4.19 13.65 -18.15
CA ASN A 60 -3.36 13.31 -16.98
C ASN A 60 -3.62 14.20 -15.75
N THR A 61 -4.36 15.30 -15.91
CA THR A 61 -4.75 16.23 -14.82
C THR A 61 -6.15 15.95 -14.27
N GLU A 62 -6.89 15.03 -14.88
CA GLU A 62 -8.23 14.64 -14.42
C GLU A 62 -8.15 13.98 -13.03
N LYS A 63 -8.84 14.57 -12.04
CA LYS A 63 -8.84 14.08 -10.65
C LYS A 63 -9.89 13.00 -10.41
N ILE A 64 -9.69 11.84 -11.04
CA ILE A 64 -10.59 10.68 -10.92
C ILE A 64 -10.04 9.57 -10.03
N PHE A 65 -8.88 9.75 -9.41
CA PHE A 65 -8.36 8.81 -8.43
C PHE A 65 -8.53 9.39 -7.04
N LEU A 66 -8.73 8.54 -6.05
CA LEU A 66 -8.71 8.93 -4.65
C LEU A 66 -7.64 8.16 -3.92
N ALA A 67 -6.92 8.83 -3.01
CA ALA A 67 -6.37 8.19 -1.83
C ALA A 67 -7.34 8.41 -0.67
N THR A 68 -7.72 7.35 0.03
CA THR A 68 -8.58 7.45 1.21
C THR A 68 -7.97 6.76 2.42
N LEU A 69 -8.20 7.33 3.60
CA LEU A 69 -8.02 6.67 4.88
C LEU A 69 -9.40 6.46 5.46
N GLU A 70 -9.85 5.21 5.47
CA GLU A 70 -11.19 4.83 5.92
C GLU A 70 -11.08 3.87 7.10
N SER A 71 -11.97 3.99 8.07
CA SER A 71 -12.06 3.00 9.14
C SER A 71 -12.38 1.63 8.57
N PHE A 72 -11.71 0.64 9.11
CA PHE A 72 -11.89 -0.75 8.76
C PHE A 72 -12.93 -1.33 9.75
N GLY A 73 -14.13 -1.66 9.27
CA GLY A 73 -15.22 -2.17 10.12
C GLY A 73 -16.25 -1.12 10.57
N ARG A 74 -16.66 -1.13 11.85
CA ARG A 74 -17.90 -0.49 12.36
C ARG A 74 -17.85 1.02 12.64
N LYS A 75 -16.69 1.68 12.48
CA LYS A 75 -16.60 3.14 12.65
C LYS A 75 -16.79 3.82 11.29
N GLU A 76 -17.30 5.05 11.27
CA GLU A 76 -17.48 5.86 10.06
C GLU A 76 -16.44 6.99 9.98
N TYR A 77 -15.15 6.65 9.94
CA TYR A 77 -14.09 7.61 9.67
C TYR A 77 -13.70 7.57 8.20
N LYS A 78 -13.52 8.74 7.60
CA LYS A 78 -12.96 8.89 6.26
C LYS A 78 -12.16 10.19 6.13
N SER A 79 -10.96 10.09 5.56
CA SER A 79 -10.19 11.19 4.97
C SER A 79 -9.99 10.90 3.49
N VAL A 80 -10.11 11.93 2.64
CA VAL A 80 -10.09 11.78 1.18
C VAL A 80 -9.13 12.78 0.57
N SER A 81 -8.31 12.33 -0.38
CA SER A 81 -7.46 13.17 -1.20
C SER A 81 -7.65 12.82 -2.68
N PRO A 82 -8.26 13.71 -3.49
CA PRO A 82 -8.38 13.51 -4.93
C PRO A 82 -7.05 13.69 -5.66
N LEU A 83 -6.79 12.81 -6.62
CA LEU A 83 -5.53 12.69 -7.35
C LEU A 83 -5.77 12.54 -8.85
N SER A 84 -4.82 13.06 -9.61
CA SER A 84 -4.64 12.81 -11.03
C SER A 84 -3.42 11.91 -11.30
N VAL A 85 -3.28 11.40 -12.53
CA VAL A 85 -2.07 10.66 -12.94
C VAL A 85 -0.82 11.51 -12.74
N ASN A 86 -0.90 12.79 -13.10
CA ASN A 86 0.21 13.73 -12.96
C ASN A 86 0.64 13.91 -11.49
N ASP A 87 -0.29 13.87 -10.53
CA ASP A 87 0.04 13.95 -9.10
C ASP A 87 0.82 12.71 -8.62
N ILE A 88 0.45 11.53 -9.15
CA ILE A 88 1.12 10.26 -8.86
C ILE A 88 2.52 10.24 -9.48
N GLU A 89 2.66 10.62 -10.75
CA GLU A 89 3.94 10.65 -11.46
C GLU A 89 4.94 11.63 -10.83
N LYS A 90 4.46 12.82 -10.45
CA LYS A 90 5.28 13.83 -9.75
C LYS A 90 5.52 13.50 -8.28
N SER A 91 4.97 12.40 -7.78
CA SER A 91 5.10 11.96 -6.38
C SER A 91 4.71 13.07 -5.40
N LEU A 92 3.62 13.79 -5.68
CA LEU A 92 3.17 14.89 -4.85
C LEU A 92 2.76 14.36 -3.46
N PRO A 93 3.21 14.99 -2.37
CA PRO A 93 2.82 14.56 -1.04
C PRO A 93 1.33 14.85 -0.79
N LEU A 94 0.65 13.89 -0.17
CA LEU A 94 -0.73 14.01 0.29
C LEU A 94 -0.71 14.10 1.80
N HIS A 95 -1.41 15.10 2.32
CA HIS A 95 -1.55 15.30 3.75
C HIS A 95 -2.92 14.80 4.15
N MET A 96 -2.93 13.74 4.94
CA MET A 96 -4.14 13.10 5.43
C MET A 96 -4.06 12.97 6.94
N GLU A 97 -5.20 12.73 7.58
CA GLU A 97 -5.27 12.60 9.02
C GLU A 97 -5.92 11.27 9.39
N LEU A 98 -5.64 10.82 10.60
CA LEU A 98 -6.37 9.76 11.28
C LEU A 98 -6.80 10.27 12.65
N PRO A 99 -7.91 9.79 13.22
CA PRO A 99 -8.17 9.96 14.64
C PRO A 99 -7.01 9.39 15.45
N ALA A 100 -6.65 10.04 16.57
CA ALA A 100 -5.68 9.47 17.52
C ALA A 100 -6.27 8.32 18.36
N THR A 101 -7.56 8.02 18.19
CA THR A 101 -8.27 6.96 18.89
C THR A 101 -7.97 5.59 18.29
N ASP A 102 -7.95 4.59 19.15
CA ASP A 102 -7.67 3.22 18.76
C ASP A 102 -8.67 2.73 17.70
N GLY A 103 -8.12 2.19 16.62
CA GLY A 103 -8.90 1.69 15.51
C GLY A 103 -8.05 1.12 14.40
N ASP A 104 -8.71 0.34 13.55
CA ASP A 104 -8.11 -0.24 12.36
C ASP A 104 -8.58 0.57 11.15
N TYR A 105 -7.68 0.86 10.22
CA TYR A 105 -7.94 1.72 9.09
C TYR A 105 -7.37 1.10 7.82
N GLY A 106 -8.02 1.36 6.69
CA GLY A 106 -7.49 1.04 5.37
C GLY A 106 -7.02 2.31 4.68
N LEU A 107 -5.79 2.27 4.18
CA LEU A 107 -5.32 3.16 3.13
C LEU A 107 -5.67 2.55 1.78
N TYR A 108 -6.59 3.18 1.07
CA TYR A 108 -7.04 2.73 -0.25
C TYR A 108 -6.59 3.70 -1.33
N PHE A 109 -6.30 3.16 -2.51
CA PHE A 109 -6.40 3.95 -3.73
C PHE A 109 -7.43 3.32 -4.66
N CYS A 110 -8.31 4.15 -5.21
CA CYS A 110 -9.36 3.72 -6.09
C CYS A 110 -9.61 4.72 -7.23
N VAL A 111 -10.26 4.24 -8.28
CA VAL A 111 -10.88 5.07 -9.31
C VAL A 111 -12.23 5.54 -8.79
N ASP A 112 -12.58 6.80 -8.98
CA ASP A 112 -13.83 7.41 -8.54
C ASP A 112 -14.51 8.23 -9.64
N LYS A 113 -14.75 7.59 -10.79
CA LYS A 113 -15.52 8.21 -11.88
C LYS A 113 -16.97 8.46 -11.47
N GLY A 114 -17.54 7.59 -10.63
CA GLY A 114 -18.86 7.79 -10.03
C GLY A 114 -18.93 8.89 -8.96
N LYS A 115 -17.81 9.51 -8.59
CA LYS A 115 -17.73 10.61 -7.61
C LYS A 115 -18.36 10.28 -6.25
N SER A 116 -18.21 9.03 -5.80
CA SER A 116 -18.68 8.57 -4.49
C SER A 116 -17.90 9.17 -3.32
N GLY A 117 -16.67 9.64 -3.56
CA GLY A 117 -15.81 10.19 -2.53
C GLY A 117 -15.37 9.16 -1.48
N ALA A 118 -15.44 7.86 -1.76
CA ALA A 118 -15.05 6.78 -0.86
C ALA A 118 -14.49 5.59 -1.66
N CYS A 119 -13.54 4.87 -1.09
CA CYS A 119 -13.00 3.67 -1.71
C CYS A 119 -13.50 2.38 -1.06
N ALA A 120 -13.70 2.33 0.27
CA ALA A 120 -13.88 1.06 0.98
C ALA A 120 -15.04 0.17 0.49
N ASN A 121 -16.10 0.78 -0.04
CA ASN A 121 -17.29 0.05 -0.55
C ASN A 121 -17.21 -0.29 -2.04
N LYS A 122 -16.13 0.11 -2.73
CA LYS A 122 -15.92 -0.23 -4.14
C LYS A 122 -15.46 -1.67 -4.27
N THR A 123 -15.69 -2.22 -5.45
CA THR A 123 -15.22 -3.57 -5.77
C THR A 123 -13.72 -3.54 -6.07
N LEU A 124 -13.03 -4.65 -5.75
CA LEU A 124 -11.60 -4.78 -6.03
C LEU A 124 -11.36 -4.92 -7.53
N LEU A 125 -10.26 -4.33 -8.00
CA LEU A 125 -9.76 -4.54 -9.34
C LEU A 125 -9.31 -5.99 -9.49
N ALA A 126 -9.87 -6.69 -10.47
CA ALA A 126 -9.58 -8.10 -10.70
C ALA A 126 -8.29 -8.26 -11.54
N SER A 127 -7.49 -9.29 -11.24
CA SER A 127 -6.19 -9.51 -11.90
C SER A 127 -6.30 -9.79 -13.41
N GLU A 128 -7.47 -10.23 -13.86
CA GLU A 128 -7.82 -10.52 -15.25
C GLU A 128 -7.84 -9.27 -16.12
N ILE A 129 -7.82 -8.07 -15.51
CA ILE A 129 -7.75 -6.80 -16.25
C ILE A 129 -6.54 -6.75 -17.19
N TRP A 130 -5.41 -7.34 -16.79
CA TRP A 130 -4.17 -7.36 -17.58
C TRP A 130 -4.25 -8.20 -18.87
N ARG A 131 -5.34 -8.95 -19.07
CA ARG A 131 -5.62 -9.73 -20.30
C ARG A 131 -6.54 -9.01 -21.28
N GLN A 132 -6.98 -7.80 -20.93
CA GLN A 132 -7.95 -7.04 -21.71
C GLN A 132 -7.24 -6.09 -22.67
N SER A 133 -7.93 -5.68 -23.73
CA SER A 133 -7.54 -4.50 -24.52
C SER A 133 -7.59 -3.22 -23.66
N ASP A 134 -6.94 -2.14 -24.09
CA ASP A 134 -6.97 -0.83 -23.42
C ASP A 134 -8.41 -0.34 -23.13
N GLU A 135 -9.33 -0.49 -24.09
CA GLU A 135 -10.74 -0.11 -23.89
C GLU A 135 -11.40 -0.97 -22.80
N GLY A 136 -11.18 -2.28 -22.83
CA GLY A 136 -11.62 -3.21 -21.80
C GLY A 136 -11.06 -2.86 -20.42
N MET A 137 -9.78 -2.52 -20.33
CA MET A 137 -9.14 -2.05 -19.09
C MET A 137 -9.81 -0.78 -18.57
N ARG A 138 -10.00 0.23 -19.44
CA ARG A 138 -10.68 1.50 -19.09
C ARG A 138 -12.07 1.27 -18.50
N LYS A 139 -12.83 0.34 -19.05
CA LYS A 139 -14.19 0.00 -18.59
C LYS A 139 -14.17 -0.75 -17.26
N LEU A 140 -13.32 -1.78 -17.14
CA LEU A 140 -13.29 -2.64 -15.96
C LEU A 140 -12.66 -1.98 -14.73
N ALA A 141 -11.80 -0.98 -14.91
CA ALA A 141 -11.18 -0.24 -13.82
C ALA A 141 -12.09 0.84 -13.19
N GLN A 142 -13.24 1.15 -13.81
CA GLN A 142 -14.14 2.18 -13.27
C GLN A 142 -14.65 1.81 -11.89
N ASP A 143 -14.54 2.75 -10.96
CA ASP A 143 -15.03 2.60 -9.59
C ASP A 143 -14.49 1.35 -8.88
N LYS A 144 -13.21 1.04 -9.13
CA LYS A 144 -12.48 -0.06 -8.48
C LYS A 144 -11.41 0.41 -7.52
N ILE A 145 -11.19 -0.38 -6.47
CA ILE A 145 -10.00 -0.30 -5.61
C ILE A 145 -8.86 -1.01 -6.33
N PHE A 146 -7.71 -0.37 -6.52
CA PHE A 146 -6.51 -0.99 -7.10
C PHE A 146 -5.36 -1.09 -6.11
N TYR A 147 -5.46 -0.45 -4.94
CA TYR A 147 -4.46 -0.54 -3.89
C TYR A 147 -5.11 -0.58 -2.51
N PHE A 148 -4.53 -1.37 -1.60
CA PHE A 148 -4.92 -1.42 -0.21
C PHE A 148 -3.71 -1.64 0.70
N GLN A 149 -3.72 -0.95 1.84
CA GLN A 149 -2.75 -1.09 2.91
C GLN A 149 -3.45 -0.93 4.26
N MET A 150 -3.37 -1.94 5.12
CA MET A 150 -3.91 -1.84 6.48
C MET A 150 -3.01 -0.97 7.37
N LEU A 151 -3.63 -0.10 8.16
CA LEU A 151 -3.05 0.75 9.18
C LEU A 151 -3.73 0.48 10.52
N ILE A 152 -2.96 0.52 11.59
CA ILE A 152 -3.47 0.28 12.94
C ILE A 152 -3.11 1.51 13.78
N VAL A 153 -4.13 2.23 14.28
CA VAL A 153 -3.93 3.30 15.27
C VAL A 153 -4.07 2.70 16.66
N ARG A 154 -3.07 2.89 17.51
CA ARG A 154 -3.10 2.48 18.92
C ARG A 154 -2.28 3.42 19.80
N SER A 155 -2.84 3.83 20.93
CA SER A 155 -2.18 4.72 21.90
C SER A 155 -1.60 5.98 21.25
N GLY A 156 -2.38 6.59 20.33
CA GLY A 156 -1.97 7.79 19.59
C GLY A 156 -0.87 7.54 18.55
N SER A 157 -0.67 6.29 18.15
CA SER A 157 0.43 5.87 17.28
C SER A 157 -0.06 5.05 16.08
N VAL A 158 0.51 5.23 14.88
CA VAL A 158 0.11 4.47 13.67
C VAL A 158 1.15 3.45 13.27
N MET A 159 0.73 2.21 13.10
CA MET A 159 1.50 1.11 12.53
C MET A 159 1.01 0.79 11.12
N VAL A 160 1.94 0.58 10.18
CA VAL A 160 1.63 0.08 8.82
C VAL A 160 1.82 -1.43 8.81
N VAL A 161 0.79 -2.18 8.41
CA VAL A 161 0.84 -3.65 8.42
C VAL A 161 1.45 -4.18 7.11
N PRO A 162 2.66 -4.74 7.08
CA PRO A 162 3.37 -4.99 5.82
C PRO A 162 2.59 -5.93 4.88
N SER A 163 2.16 -5.50 3.68
CA SER A 163 1.32 -6.30 2.76
C SER A 163 2.08 -7.28 1.85
N GLY A 164 3.41 -7.23 1.83
CA GLY A 164 4.23 -7.87 0.79
C GLY A 164 4.40 -9.40 0.90
N ASN A 165 4.05 -10.03 2.03
CA ASN A 165 4.35 -11.44 2.29
C ASN A 165 3.22 -12.17 3.04
N TRP A 166 1.94 -11.89 2.77
CA TRP A 166 0.86 -12.60 3.47
C TRP A 166 0.70 -13.99 2.85
N GLY A 167 1.34 -15.00 3.44
CA GLY A 167 1.02 -16.42 3.27
C GLY A 167 0.37 -16.94 4.57
N LYS A 168 -0.11 -18.20 4.57
CA LYS A 168 -0.70 -18.82 5.78
C LYS A 168 0.22 -18.71 7.00
N ASP A 169 1.52 -18.91 6.83
CA ASP A 169 2.51 -18.85 7.91
C ASP A 169 2.78 -17.42 8.39
N SER A 170 2.78 -16.45 7.48
CA SER A 170 2.96 -15.03 7.80
C SER A 170 1.75 -14.43 8.52
N ARG A 171 0.56 -14.99 8.30
CA ARG A 171 -0.64 -14.59 9.06
C ARG A 171 -0.50 -14.99 10.52
N THR A 172 -0.03 -16.20 10.81
CA THR A 172 0.24 -16.64 12.20
C THR A 172 1.31 -15.76 12.83
N GLN A 173 2.42 -15.50 12.14
CA GLN A 173 3.47 -14.59 12.65
C GLN A 173 2.98 -13.16 12.85
N LEU A 174 2.11 -12.67 11.97
CA LEU A 174 1.49 -11.36 12.13
C LEU A 174 0.59 -11.38 13.36
N MET A 175 -0.35 -12.33 13.46
CA MET A 175 -1.22 -12.54 14.62
C MET A 175 -0.39 -12.61 15.89
N ASP A 176 0.66 -13.44 15.97
CA ASP A 176 1.56 -13.53 17.14
C ASP A 176 2.24 -12.18 17.46
N SER A 177 2.61 -11.42 16.43
CA SER A 177 3.23 -10.10 16.58
C SER A 177 2.24 -8.98 16.96
N VAL A 178 0.92 -9.18 16.79
CA VAL A 178 -0.14 -8.24 17.20
C VAL A 178 -0.93 -8.70 18.44
N ASP A 179 -1.05 -10.01 18.69
CA ASP A 179 -1.75 -10.65 19.84
C ASP A 179 -1.09 -10.26 21.15
N GLY A 180 0.25 -10.21 21.18
CA GLY A 180 1.00 -9.70 22.32
C GLY A 180 0.91 -8.19 22.50
N LEU A 181 0.41 -7.46 21.50
CA LEU A 181 0.30 -6.01 21.55
C LEU A 181 -1.08 -5.58 22.02
N MET A 182 -2.21 -5.98 21.41
CA MET A 182 -3.53 -5.38 21.72
C MET A 182 -4.69 -6.28 21.33
N ASN A 183 -5.88 -6.05 21.95
CA ASN A 183 -7.19 -6.58 21.54
C ASN A 183 -7.51 -6.24 20.08
N PHE A 184 -6.89 -6.97 19.15
CA PHE A 184 -7.02 -6.77 17.72
C PHE A 184 -8.25 -7.49 17.21
N ASP A 185 -9.00 -6.86 16.32
CA ASP A 185 -10.14 -7.52 15.72
C ASP A 185 -9.65 -8.50 14.63
N LYS A 186 -9.64 -9.78 14.98
CA LYS A 186 -9.23 -10.87 14.07
C LYS A 186 -10.06 -10.87 12.78
N GLU A 187 -11.33 -10.48 12.84
CA GLU A 187 -12.21 -10.39 11.67
C GLU A 187 -11.70 -9.31 10.70
N ASN A 188 -11.19 -8.20 11.23
CA ASN A 188 -10.59 -7.14 10.42
C ASN A 188 -9.32 -7.62 9.72
N LEU A 189 -8.48 -8.42 10.39
CA LEU A 189 -7.29 -8.96 9.74
C LEU A 189 -7.63 -9.91 8.59
N GLU A 190 -8.61 -10.77 8.79
CA GLU A 190 -9.05 -11.74 7.77
C GLU A 190 -9.60 -11.04 6.54
N LYS A 191 -10.39 -9.98 6.73
CA LYS A 191 -10.86 -9.14 5.62
C LYS A 191 -9.70 -8.43 4.92
N ALA A 192 -8.75 -7.88 5.66
CA ALA A 192 -7.57 -7.23 5.10
C ALA A 192 -6.73 -8.22 4.26
N ASP A 193 -6.53 -9.45 4.74
CA ASP A 193 -5.85 -10.52 4.01
C ASP A 193 -6.57 -10.83 2.71
N ALA A 194 -7.89 -11.03 2.77
CA ALA A 194 -8.69 -11.32 1.58
C ALA A 194 -8.58 -10.22 0.51
N ILE A 195 -8.46 -8.95 0.91
CA ILE A 195 -8.22 -7.83 -0.01
C ILE A 195 -6.80 -7.90 -0.59
N ILE A 196 -5.78 -8.10 0.26
CA ILE A 196 -4.37 -8.17 -0.14
C ILE A 196 -4.12 -9.34 -1.10
N GLN A 197 -4.69 -10.52 -0.85
CA GLN A 197 -4.55 -11.70 -1.73
C GLN A 197 -5.11 -11.45 -3.13
N LYS A 198 -6.19 -10.68 -3.22
CA LYS A 198 -6.85 -10.36 -4.49
C LYS A 198 -6.12 -9.26 -5.25
N LEU A 199 -5.75 -8.17 -4.58
CA LEU A 199 -5.08 -7.02 -5.21
C LEU A 199 -3.58 -7.25 -5.45
N ARG A 200 -2.93 -8.04 -4.58
CA ARG A 200 -1.47 -8.24 -4.54
C ARG A 200 -0.68 -6.93 -4.64
N PRO A 201 -0.99 -5.93 -3.79
CA PRO A 201 -0.40 -4.61 -3.89
C PRO A 201 1.11 -4.68 -3.62
N SER A 202 1.87 -3.84 -4.30
CA SER A 202 3.26 -3.59 -3.92
C SER A 202 3.29 -2.95 -2.52
N PRO A 203 4.06 -3.47 -1.55
CA PRO A 203 3.98 -3.01 -0.17
C PRO A 203 4.41 -1.56 -0.01
N ALA A 204 3.67 -0.79 0.78
CA ALA A 204 4.08 0.55 1.17
C ALA A 204 5.38 0.50 1.99
N GLY A 205 6.29 1.41 1.69
CA GLY A 205 7.49 1.67 2.48
C GLY A 205 7.29 2.89 3.38
N ILE A 206 8.13 3.04 4.40
CA ILE A 206 8.15 4.26 5.22
C ILE A 206 9.52 4.93 5.07
N VAL A 207 9.53 6.13 4.49
CA VAL A 207 10.74 6.91 4.21
C VAL A 207 10.63 8.27 4.90
N GLY A 208 11.53 8.54 5.84
CA GLY A 208 11.41 9.70 6.73
C GLY A 208 10.10 9.64 7.52
N LYS A 209 9.28 10.70 7.42
CA LYS A 209 7.96 10.82 8.04
C LYS A 209 6.81 10.61 7.05
N SER A 210 7.05 9.90 5.95
CA SER A 210 6.05 9.65 4.91
C SER A 210 5.88 8.16 4.60
N ILE A 211 4.64 7.74 4.36
CA ILE A 211 4.32 6.45 3.77
C ILE A 211 4.50 6.60 2.26
N GLN A 212 5.43 5.86 1.68
CA GLN A 212 5.61 5.76 0.23
C GLN A 212 4.79 4.61 -0.33
N VAL A 213 3.87 4.93 -1.23
CA VAL A 213 3.02 3.96 -1.91
C VAL A 213 3.59 3.74 -3.31
N PRO A 214 4.16 2.56 -3.60
CA PRO A 214 4.73 2.29 -4.91
C PRO A 214 3.64 2.10 -5.97
N PHE A 215 3.85 2.72 -7.13
CA PHE A 215 3.06 2.59 -8.34
C PHE A 215 3.96 2.11 -9.48
N PRO A 216 4.04 0.78 -9.69
CA PRO A 216 4.94 0.23 -10.68
C PRO A 216 4.57 0.62 -12.11
N TYR A 217 5.55 0.73 -13.00
CA TYR A 217 5.34 0.96 -14.43
C TYR A 217 6.41 0.25 -15.27
N ASN A 218 6.09 -0.05 -16.53
CA ASN A 218 7.00 -0.68 -17.46
C ASN A 218 8.14 0.27 -17.87
N ASN A 219 9.37 -0.16 -17.68
CA ASN A 219 10.55 0.57 -18.13
C ASN A 219 10.66 0.50 -19.67
N GLY A 220 10.42 1.62 -20.36
CA GLY A 220 10.44 1.71 -21.82
C GLY A 220 11.78 1.39 -22.51
N ARG A 221 12.82 1.00 -21.78
CA ARG A 221 14.11 0.53 -22.32
C ARG A 221 14.13 -0.98 -22.66
N CYS A 222 13.02 -1.68 -22.49
CA CYS A 222 12.89 -3.10 -22.80
C CYS A 222 12.32 -3.41 -24.20
N SER A 223 12.39 -2.45 -25.12
CA SER A 223 12.00 -2.57 -26.53
C SER A 223 13.05 -3.30 -27.35
#